data_AF-A0AAU9U554-F1
#
_entry.id   AF-A0AAU9U554-F1
#
_cell.length_a   1.000
_cell.length_b   1.000
_cell.length_c   1.000
_cell.angle_alpha   90.00
_cell.angle_beta   90.00
_cell.angle_gamma   90.00
#
_symmetry.space_group_name_H-M   'P 1'
#
loop_
_entity.id
_entity.type
_entity.pdbx_description
1 polymer ?
#
loop_
_entity_poly.entity_id
_entity_poly.type
_entity_poly.pdbx_seq_one_letter_code
_entity_poly.pdbx_strand_id
1 'polypeptide(L)' 'MTPTFDASGKCMATQKHLVKECPEMLAISTWTGQVPRRPPLPPNARLSQLMALGSRRDPGHVVWMLAKSDTEMK' A
#
# COMPACT_ATOMS: atom_id res chain seq x y z
N MET A 1 1.20 21.57 -16.47
CA MET A 1 2.20 20.99 -15.55
C MET A 1 3.40 20.55 -16.35
N THR A 2 4.51 21.27 -16.24
CA THR A 2 5.78 20.94 -16.88
C THR A 2 6.52 19.84 -16.10
N PRO A 3 7.10 18.82 -16.75
CA PRO A 3 7.86 17.79 -16.05
C PRO A 3 9.14 18.37 -15.44
N THR A 4 9.40 18.03 -14.18
CA THR A 4 10.65 18.39 -13.48
C THR A 4 11.72 17.35 -13.76
N PHE A 5 12.91 17.81 -14.13
CA PHE A 5 14.07 16.97 -14.45
C PHE A 5 15.16 17.17 -13.40
N ASP A 6 15.96 16.13 -13.15
CA ASP A 6 17.16 16.28 -12.32
C ASP A 6 18.30 16.96 -13.10
N ALA A 7 19.40 17.29 -12.41
CA ALA A 7 20.56 17.96 -12.99
C ALA A 7 21.29 17.16 -14.10
N SER A 8 20.92 15.88 -14.30
CA SER A 8 21.41 15.02 -15.37
C SER A 8 20.47 14.93 -16.58
N GLY A 9 19.35 15.66 -16.55
CA GLY A 9 18.36 15.69 -17.64
C GLY A 9 17.39 14.49 -17.63
N LYS A 10 17.32 13.72 -16.55
CA LYS A 10 16.35 12.62 -16.44
C LYS A 10 14.99 13.14 -15.97
N CYS A 11 13.94 12.76 -16.70
CA CYS A 11 12.55 13.08 -16.38
C CYS A 11 12.20 12.43 -15.04
N MET A 12 11.96 13.23 -14.00
CA MET A 12 11.44 12.70 -12.75
C MET A 12 9.98 12.36 -12.97
N ALA A 13 9.74 11.16 -13.52
CA ALA A 13 8.41 10.59 -13.63
C ALA A 13 7.74 10.69 -12.26
N THR A 14 6.67 11.46 -12.23
CA THR A 14 5.81 11.79 -11.10
C THR A 14 5.60 10.55 -10.22
N GLN A 15 6.22 10.57 -9.04
CA GLN A 15 6.10 9.62 -7.92
C GLN A 15 5.41 8.29 -8.23
N LYS A 16 6.03 7.44 -9.05
CA LYS A 16 5.87 6.00 -8.85
C LYS A 16 6.87 5.66 -7.78
N HIS A 17 6.41 5.42 -6.55
CA HIS A 17 7.23 4.81 -5.51
C HIS A 17 7.83 3.56 -6.13
N LEU A 18 9.08 3.67 -6.56
CA LEU A 18 9.82 2.56 -7.12
C LEU A 18 9.88 1.60 -5.94
N VAL A 19 9.30 0.41 -6.09
CA VAL A 19 9.44 -0.73 -5.17
C VAL A 19 10.88 -1.25 -5.26
N LYS A 20 11.86 -0.34 -5.19
CA LYS A 20 13.28 -0.60 -5.09
C LYS A 20 13.55 -0.51 -3.60
N GLU A 21 13.93 -1.64 -3.04
CA GLU A 21 14.09 -1.90 -1.61
C GLU A 21 12.79 -2.30 -0.90
N CYS A 22 12.27 -3.49 -1.19
CA CYS A 22 11.23 -4.13 -0.39
C CYS A 22 11.86 -5.08 0.66
N PRO A 23 12.09 -4.64 1.91
CA PRO A 23 12.21 -5.55 3.05
C PRO A 23 10.87 -5.72 3.79
N GLU A 24 9.75 -5.34 3.16
CA GLU A 24 8.41 -5.31 3.77
C GLU A 24 7.53 -6.41 3.17
N MET A 25 6.89 -7.18 4.03
CA MET A 25 5.95 -8.24 3.65
C MET A 25 4.59 -7.63 3.33
N LEU A 26 4.03 -7.94 2.18
CA LEU A 26 2.73 -7.43 1.74
C LEU A 26 1.72 -8.59 1.62
N ALA A 27 0.55 -8.42 2.22
CA ALA A 27 -0.60 -9.28 1.99
C ALA A 27 -1.78 -8.44 1.48
N ILE A 28 -2.50 -8.95 0.48
CA ILE A 28 -3.63 -8.28 -0.16
C ILE A 28 -4.83 -9.20 -0.25
N SER A 29 -6.03 -8.64 -0.19
CA SER A 29 -7.28 -9.38 -0.42
C SER A 29 -7.37 -10.63 0.47
N THR A 30 -7.63 -11.80 -0.10
CA THR A 30 -7.75 -13.09 0.59
C THR A 30 -6.53 -13.44 1.44
N TRP A 31 -5.33 -13.01 1.07
CA TRP A 31 -4.09 -13.28 1.82
C TRP A 31 -4.03 -12.54 3.16
N THR A 32 -4.77 -11.44 3.31
CA THR A 32 -4.86 -10.72 4.58
C THR A 32 -5.52 -11.52 5.69
N GLY A 33 -6.26 -12.59 5.35
CA GLY A 33 -6.86 -13.50 6.33
C GLY A 33 -5.83 -14.29 7.15
N GLN A 34 -4.59 -14.42 6.66
CA GLN A 34 -3.51 -15.10 7.37
C GLN A 34 -2.66 -14.17 8.23
N VAL A 35 -2.91 -12.86 8.15
CA VAL A 35 -2.14 -11.86 8.90
C VAL A 35 -2.76 -11.69 10.30
N PRO A 36 -1.96 -11.82 11.37
CA PRO A 36 -2.48 -11.74 12.73
C PRO A 36 -3.04 -10.35 13.04
N ARG A 37 -3.97 -10.29 13.99
CA ARG A 37 -4.59 -9.04 14.49
C ARG A 37 -5.26 -8.20 13.38
N ARG A 38 -5.90 -8.86 12.42
CA ARG A 38 -6.67 -8.20 11.38
C ARG A 38 -7.77 -7.31 11.98
N PRO A 39 -7.83 -6.02 11.62
CA PRO A 39 -8.89 -5.14 12.08
C PRO A 39 -10.23 -5.56 11.45
N PRO A 40 -11.36 -5.28 12.12
CA PRO A 40 -12.67 -5.42 11.50
C PRO A 40 -12.77 -4.48 10.29
N LEU A 41 -13.36 -5.00 9.21
CA LEU A 41 -13.61 -4.18 8.01
C LEU A 41 -14.71 -3.14 8.30
N PRO A 42 -14.57 -1.90 7.82
CA PRO A 42 -15.64 -0.91 7.89
C PRO A 42 -16.90 -1.39 7.16
N PRO A 43 -18.09 -0.85 7.49
CA PRO A 43 -19.31 -1.09 6.72
C PRO A 43 -19.07 -0.79 5.24
N ASN A 44 -19.58 -1.66 4.36
CA ASN A 44 -19.44 -1.59 2.90
C ASN A 44 -18.01 -1.80 2.33
N ALA A 45 -17.00 -2.00 3.18
CA ALA A 45 -15.66 -2.34 2.71
C ALA A 45 -15.55 -3.82 2.34
N ARG A 46 -14.89 -4.11 1.23
CA ARG A 46 -14.64 -5.48 0.75
C ARG A 46 -13.24 -5.92 1.16
N LEU A 47 -13.08 -7.22 1.39
CA LEU A 47 -11.77 -7.80 1.67
C LEU A 47 -10.76 -7.51 0.55
N SER A 48 -11.22 -7.47 -0.71
CA SER A 48 -10.40 -7.13 -1.88
C SER A 48 -9.72 -5.77 -1.83
N GLN A 49 -10.21 -4.86 -0.98
CA GLN A 49 -9.67 -3.53 -0.76
C GLN A 49 -8.66 -3.49 0.39
N LEU A 50 -8.57 -4.55 1.18
CA LEU A 50 -7.70 -4.60 2.35
C LEU A 50 -6.28 -5.00 1.96
N MET A 51 -5.33 -4.27 2.50
CA MET A 51 -3.90 -4.55 2.39
C MET A 51 -3.27 -4.50 3.78
N ALA A 52 -2.33 -5.40 4.02
CA ALA A 52 -1.51 -5.43 5.21
C ALA A 52 -0.04 -5.34 4.82
N LEU A 53 0.65 -4.36 5.40
CA LEU A 53 2.08 -4.13 5.24
C LEU A 53 2.77 -4.46 6.55
N GLY A 54 3.70 -5.40 6.53
CA GLY A 54 4.52 -5.76 7.67
C GLY A 54 6.00 -5.58 7.37
N SER A 55 6.83 -5.55 8.41
CA SER A 55 8.28 -5.51 8.27
C SER A 55 8.90 -6.85 8.64
N ARG A 56 9.93 -7.29 7.90
CA ARG A 56 10.75 -8.43 8.35
C ARG A 56 11.57 -8.10 9.60
N ARG A 57 11.90 -6.82 9.81
CA ARG A 57 12.69 -6.35 10.96
C ARG A 57 11.85 -6.27 12.24
N ASP A 58 10.54 -6.06 12.09
CA ASP A 58 9.57 -6.07 13.19
C ASP A 58 8.30 -6.84 12.76
N PRO A 59 8.29 -8.17 12.96
CA PRO A 59 7.15 -9.02 12.60
C PRO A 59 5.87 -8.70 13.37
N GLY A 60 5.95 -7.95 14.47
CA GLY A 60 4.80 -7.55 15.28
C GLY A 60 4.11 -6.29 14.77
N HIS A 61 4.78 -5.51 13.92
CA HIS A 61 4.27 -4.26 13.39
C HIS A 61 3.67 -4.47 12.00
N VAL A 62 2.33 -4.46 11.96
CA VAL A 62 1.55 -4.57 10.73
C VAL A 62 0.69 -3.32 10.58
N VAL A 63 0.90 -2.60 9.48
CA VAL A 63 0.09 -1.47 9.06
C VAL A 63 -1.03 -1.98 8.15
N TRP A 64 -2.26 -1.60 8.47
CA TRP A 64 -3.45 -1.97 7.70
C TRP A 64 -3.92 -0.79 6.86
N MET A 65 -4.14 -1.03 5.57
CA MET A 65 -4.59 -0.03 4.63
C MET A 65 -5.84 -0.52 3.91
N LEU A 66 -6.80 0.39 3.71
CA LEU A 66 -8.00 0.11 2.92
C LEU A 66 -7.97 0.98 1.67
N ALA A 67 -7.93 0.35 0.51
CA ALA A 67 -8.03 1.03 -0.77
C ALA A 67 -9.49 1.42 -1.03
N LYS A 68 -9.74 2.71 -1.15
CA LYS A 68 -11.03 3.24 -1.61
C LYS A 68 -10.85 3.76 -3.03
N SER A 69 -11.82 3.46 -3.89
CA SER A 69 -11.90 4.13 -5.18
C SER A 69 -12.43 5.56 -5.03
N ASP A 70 -12.12 6.44 -5.99
CA ASP A 70 -12.65 7.81 -6.01
C ASP A 70 -14.18 7.84 -5.97
N THR A 71 -14.82 6.82 -6.54
CA THR A 71 -16.28 6.65 -6.53
C THR A 71 -16.84 6.37 -5.12
N GLU A 72 -16.04 5.79 -4.22
CA GLU A 72 -16.42 5.45 -2.83
C GLU A 72 -16.05 6.55 -1.83
N MET A 73 -15.30 7.58 -2.24
CA MET A 73 -14.95 8.74 -1.41
C MET A 73 -15.98 9.88 -1.47
N LYS A 74 -17.08 9.71 -2.21
CA LYS A 74 -18.16 10.70 -2.31
C LYS A 74 -18.94 10.89 -1.01
#